data_AF-A0A0C1R4X3-F1
#
_entry.id   AF-A0A0C1R4X3-F1
#
_cell.length_a   1.000
_cell.length_b   1.000
_cell.length_c   1.000
_cell.angle_alpha   90.00
_cell.angle_beta   90.00
_cell.angle_gamma   90.00
#
_symmetry.space_group_name_H-M   'P 1'
#
loop_
_entity.id
_entity.type
_entity.pdbx_description
1 polymer ?
#
loop_
_entity_poly.entity_id
_entity_poly.type
_entity_poly.pdbx_seq_one_letter_code
_entity_poly.pdbx_strand_id
1 'polypeptide(L)'
;MKIKIYLGEWFYNLGLVGFHRIIKHNNIDELEYDYKLGEDYIEFDSNLLNNFHEYYFKYFLDRYDSAKDQWLKIQRYLSLIKKKPEKIKDYLKFIKEIVKKNNDKIKKIDESIFYKADEIYKSLAKIKKEDDVEELEIELLKYKEILFDRKINERITLNKYKSILSNSFFGQVSYLNVVNTAKTIEEQKRIMFNDYISPILDRKEIEKSVKNIYDHEEFSEFIEEFGKKEKSNKNIEKLCKDINKNFIKKKRGLNELENYIDENYYTCSMCCNEKSLGHNFSEGDFLPLGVSNDNTRNMFWNMNITYPICDICRLILICTPAGTVDIFKGYMDGNFGYEDKIYYGFVNMDIDVDELIKINENFKIRQDKESPFKELLLDMVDTEKKIGVWQLQNILYVEFNSDYTSKNCKMNYCHIPKYLAKFLQDKAMLIKGIKDEKLKAEILDNIIKNIDLKFVTDKKLRQILRNEYSSSFNCLRLTEINYYIRKYKGGITMKDKEDKRLKDLYDQGTNIAKNFIDNKEENKISGIIYRLLNATKSNNKKDFMDTILRLHVSRELEVSHLFLQVLNENELSFDEVSHAFISGLTWNGKPKNKIKEENKNE
;
A
#
# COMPACT_ATOMS: atom_id res chain seq x y z
N MET A 1 -8.00 -25.63 -22.97
CA MET A 1 -6.55 -25.79 -23.26
C MET A 1 -5.80 -25.15 -22.11
N LYS A 2 -4.75 -25.79 -21.60
CA LYS A 2 -4.10 -25.31 -20.37
C LYS A 2 -3.27 -24.05 -20.61
N ILE A 3 -3.36 -23.11 -19.68
CA ILE A 3 -2.54 -21.91 -19.59
C ILE A 3 -1.71 -22.03 -18.32
N LYS A 4 -0.40 -21.78 -18.42
CA LYS A 4 0.53 -21.71 -17.29
C LYS A 4 1.10 -20.30 -17.18
N ILE A 5 1.09 -19.75 -15.97
CA ILE A 5 1.57 -18.41 -15.67
C ILE A 5 2.58 -18.53 -14.54
N TYR A 6 3.85 -18.27 -14.83
CA TYR A 6 4.95 -18.40 -13.88
C TYR A 6 5.16 -17.10 -13.08
N LEU A 7 5.74 -17.21 -11.90
CA LEU A 7 6.28 -16.08 -11.16
C LEU A 7 7.36 -15.38 -12.00
N GLY A 8 7.53 -14.08 -11.75
CA GLY A 8 8.54 -13.24 -12.37
C GLY A 8 8.89 -12.07 -11.47
N GLU A 9 8.95 -10.88 -12.06
CA GLU A 9 9.23 -9.64 -11.33
C GLU A 9 8.10 -9.29 -10.34
N TRP A 10 8.42 -8.48 -9.32
CA TRP A 10 7.51 -8.17 -8.22
C TRP A 10 6.15 -7.63 -8.66
N PHE A 11 6.10 -6.79 -9.71
CA PHE A 11 4.86 -6.17 -10.19
C PHE A 11 4.03 -7.15 -11.04
N TYR A 12 4.69 -8.14 -11.66
CA TYR A 12 4.01 -9.24 -12.32
C TYR A 12 3.41 -10.21 -11.28
N ASN A 13 4.19 -10.56 -10.24
CA ASN A 13 3.72 -11.37 -9.12
C ASN A 13 2.58 -10.71 -8.37
N LEU A 14 2.62 -9.38 -8.23
CA LEU A 14 1.51 -8.58 -7.73
C LEU A 14 0.23 -8.80 -8.56
N GLY A 15 0.35 -8.78 -9.88
CA GLY A 15 -0.75 -9.08 -10.80
C GLY A 15 -1.26 -10.52 -10.65
N LEU A 16 -0.35 -11.49 -10.48
CA LEU A 16 -0.66 -12.91 -10.32
C LEU A 16 -1.42 -13.18 -9.00
N VAL A 17 -0.98 -12.59 -7.89
CA VAL A 17 -1.71 -12.61 -6.61
C VAL A 17 -3.08 -11.94 -6.77
N GLY A 18 -3.15 -10.84 -7.52
CA GLY A 18 -4.41 -10.17 -7.85
C GLY A 18 -5.38 -11.05 -8.64
N PHE A 19 -4.87 -11.76 -9.66
CA PHE A 19 -5.63 -12.73 -10.44
C PHE A 19 -6.18 -13.84 -9.54
N HIS A 20 -5.34 -14.43 -8.70
CA HIS A 20 -5.76 -15.45 -7.73
C HIS A 20 -6.86 -14.96 -6.79
N ARG A 21 -6.74 -13.75 -6.25
CA ARG A 21 -7.76 -13.13 -5.39
C ARG A 21 -9.11 -12.97 -6.08
N ILE A 22 -9.11 -12.57 -7.36
CA ILE A 22 -10.34 -12.42 -8.14
C ILE A 22 -11.03 -13.78 -8.31
N ILE A 23 -10.26 -14.84 -8.60
CA ILE A 23 -10.79 -16.21 -8.72
C ILE A 23 -11.39 -16.67 -7.39
N LYS A 24 -10.65 -16.59 -6.28
CA LYS A 24 -11.10 -17.04 -4.96
C LYS A 24 -12.31 -16.26 -4.45
N HIS A 25 -12.36 -14.95 -4.65
CA HIS A 25 -13.50 -14.11 -4.25
C HIS A 25 -14.82 -14.52 -4.93
N ASN A 26 -14.74 -15.08 -6.14
CA ASN A 26 -15.89 -15.51 -6.90
C ASN A 26 -16.33 -16.96 -6.61
N ASN A 27 -15.65 -17.68 -5.70
CA ASN A 27 -15.92 -19.08 -5.35
C ASN A 27 -16.00 -19.99 -6.60
N ILE A 28 -15.08 -19.79 -7.53
CA ILE A 28 -15.02 -20.57 -8.76
C ILE A 28 -14.63 -22.01 -8.43
N ASP A 29 -15.29 -22.98 -9.06
CA ASP A 29 -14.95 -24.40 -8.91
C ASP A 29 -13.57 -24.67 -9.56
N GLU A 30 -12.58 -24.91 -8.72
CA GLU A 30 -11.20 -25.15 -9.16
C GLU A 30 -11.07 -26.46 -9.95
N LEU A 31 -11.95 -27.44 -9.72
CA LEU A 31 -11.94 -28.70 -10.44
C LEU A 31 -12.50 -28.53 -11.86
N GLU A 32 -13.52 -27.69 -12.04
CA GLU A 32 -14.13 -27.40 -13.34
C GLU A 32 -13.10 -26.83 -14.34
N TYR A 33 -12.22 -25.96 -13.84
CA TYR A 33 -11.22 -25.27 -14.66
C TYR A 33 -9.80 -25.80 -14.49
N ASP A 34 -9.63 -26.94 -13.82
CA ASP A 34 -8.31 -27.52 -13.48
C ASP A 34 -7.32 -26.49 -12.91
N TYR A 35 -7.83 -25.60 -12.04
CA TYR A 35 -7.09 -24.51 -11.44
C TYR A 35 -6.14 -25.04 -10.36
N LYS A 36 -4.83 -24.85 -10.57
CA LYS A 36 -3.78 -25.41 -9.72
C LYS A 36 -2.69 -24.39 -9.43
N LEU A 37 -2.20 -24.42 -8.20
CA LEU A 37 -0.97 -23.75 -7.79
C LEU A 37 0.16 -24.76 -7.86
N GLY A 38 1.13 -24.52 -8.74
CA GLY A 38 2.42 -25.20 -8.74
C GLY A 38 3.41 -24.52 -7.80
N GLU A 39 4.68 -24.95 -7.87
CA GLU A 39 5.76 -24.34 -7.10
C GLU A 39 5.96 -22.87 -7.50
N ASP A 40 6.18 -22.61 -8.79
CA ASP A 40 6.44 -21.26 -9.33
C ASP A 40 5.41 -20.82 -10.38
N TYR A 41 4.25 -21.48 -10.48
CA TYR A 41 3.22 -21.13 -11.48
C TYR A 41 1.78 -21.33 -11.02
N ILE A 42 0.85 -20.68 -11.73
CA ILE A 42 -0.59 -20.99 -11.74
C ILE A 42 -0.93 -21.66 -13.06
N GLU A 43 -1.63 -22.79 -13.02
CA GLU A 43 -2.17 -23.50 -14.19
C GLU A 43 -3.71 -23.51 -14.16
N PHE A 44 -4.36 -23.32 -15.31
CA PHE A 44 -5.82 -23.45 -15.45
C PHE A 44 -6.24 -23.69 -16.91
N ASP A 45 -7.47 -24.16 -17.14
CA ASP A 45 -8.06 -24.24 -18.47
C ASP A 45 -8.51 -22.87 -18.98
N SER A 46 -8.14 -22.55 -20.22
CA SER A 46 -8.51 -21.33 -20.95
C SER A 46 -9.99 -20.94 -20.86
N ASN A 47 -10.91 -21.90 -20.72
CA ASN A 47 -12.33 -21.66 -20.57
C ASN A 47 -12.70 -20.80 -19.35
N LEU A 48 -11.84 -20.78 -18.32
CA LEU A 48 -11.97 -19.89 -17.16
C LEU A 48 -12.06 -18.42 -17.59
N LEU A 49 -11.35 -18.06 -18.66
CA LEU A 49 -11.26 -16.68 -19.13
C LEU A 49 -12.56 -16.19 -19.77
N ASN A 50 -13.44 -17.07 -20.27
CA ASN A 50 -14.70 -16.71 -20.93
C ASN A 50 -15.55 -15.75 -20.08
N ASN A 51 -15.58 -15.97 -18.76
CA ASN A 51 -16.35 -15.18 -17.81
C ASN A 51 -15.47 -14.31 -16.91
N PHE A 52 -14.16 -14.22 -17.15
CA PHE A 52 -13.25 -13.56 -16.22
C PHE A 52 -13.53 -12.07 -16.02
N HIS A 53 -14.01 -11.38 -17.05
CA HIS A 53 -14.42 -9.97 -16.94
C HIS A 53 -15.56 -9.76 -15.95
N GLU A 54 -16.50 -10.70 -15.83
CA GLU A 54 -17.56 -10.66 -14.83
C GLU A 54 -16.99 -10.77 -13.41
N TYR A 55 -16.08 -11.72 -13.21
CA TYR A 55 -15.40 -11.96 -11.94
C TYR A 55 -14.57 -10.75 -11.51
N TYR A 56 -13.85 -10.14 -12.45
CA TYR A 56 -13.06 -8.94 -12.25
C TYR A 56 -13.93 -7.76 -11.81
N PHE A 57 -15.03 -7.47 -12.53
CA PHE A 57 -15.91 -6.36 -12.17
C PHE A 57 -16.58 -6.58 -10.83
N LYS A 58 -17.04 -7.80 -10.54
CA LYS A 58 -17.62 -8.14 -9.24
C LYS A 58 -16.64 -7.93 -8.09
N TYR A 59 -15.39 -8.40 -8.23
CA TYR A 59 -14.34 -8.18 -7.22
C TYR A 59 -14.15 -6.69 -6.89
N PHE A 60 -14.05 -5.84 -7.91
CA PHE A 60 -13.81 -4.40 -7.68
C PHE A 60 -15.05 -3.63 -7.21
N LEU A 61 -16.25 -4.06 -7.60
CA LEU A 61 -17.49 -3.54 -7.03
C LEU A 61 -17.59 -3.88 -5.53
N ASP A 62 -17.18 -5.08 -5.12
CA ASP A 62 -17.17 -5.47 -3.71
C ASP A 62 -16.06 -4.79 -2.91
N ARG A 63 -14.82 -4.73 -3.46
CA ARG A 63 -13.66 -4.10 -2.79
C ARG A 63 -13.89 -2.62 -2.52
N TYR A 64 -14.50 -1.90 -3.46
CA TYR A 64 -14.65 -0.44 -3.39
C TYR A 64 -16.07 0.04 -3.06
N ASP A 65 -16.96 -0.87 -2.67
CA ASP A 65 -18.38 -0.65 -2.37
C ASP A 65 -18.64 0.69 -1.68
N SER A 66 -19.19 1.64 -2.44
CA SER A 66 -19.40 2.99 -1.98
C SER A 66 -20.50 3.06 -0.93
N ALA A 67 -21.56 2.26 -1.06
CA ALA A 67 -22.65 2.25 -0.08
C ALA A 67 -22.15 1.83 1.30
N LYS A 68 -21.36 0.74 1.38
CA LYS A 68 -20.76 0.26 2.63
C LYS A 68 -19.86 1.30 3.28
N ASP A 69 -18.93 1.89 2.53
CA ASP A 69 -18.01 2.92 3.05
C ASP A 69 -18.75 4.15 3.59
N GLN A 70 -19.73 4.66 2.83
CA GLN A 70 -20.50 5.84 3.25
C GLN A 70 -21.40 5.54 4.46
N TRP A 71 -22.01 4.36 4.49
CA TRP A 71 -22.85 3.94 5.62
C TRP A 71 -22.04 3.75 6.90
N LEU A 72 -20.84 3.16 6.83
CA LEU A 72 -19.94 3.03 7.99
C LEU A 72 -19.60 4.40 8.60
N LYS A 73 -19.35 5.41 7.76
CA LYS A 73 -19.11 6.80 8.20
C LYS A 73 -20.33 7.39 8.90
N ILE A 74 -21.52 7.20 8.33
CA ILE A 74 -22.79 7.64 8.94
C ILE A 74 -23.02 6.94 10.28
N GLN A 75 -22.87 5.61 10.34
CA GLN A 75 -23.03 4.82 11.56
C GLN A 75 -22.08 5.24 12.66
N ARG A 76 -20.84 5.59 12.32
CA ARG A 76 -19.86 6.10 13.30
C ARG A 76 -20.37 7.38 13.97
N TYR A 77 -20.87 8.34 13.20
CA TYR A 77 -21.44 9.58 13.75
C TYR A 77 -22.74 9.33 14.50
N LEU A 78 -23.62 8.46 13.99
CA LEU A 78 -24.84 8.07 14.69
C LEU A 78 -24.53 7.43 16.05
N SER A 79 -23.52 6.58 16.13
CA SER A 79 -23.07 5.96 17.37
C SER A 79 -22.52 6.99 18.37
N LEU A 80 -21.84 8.03 17.88
CA LEU A 80 -21.38 9.14 18.72
C LEU A 80 -22.54 9.98 19.25
N ILE A 81 -23.57 10.23 18.42
CA ILE A 81 -24.80 10.92 18.82
C ILE A 81 -25.52 10.11 19.90
N LYS A 82 -25.68 8.79 19.72
CA LYS A 82 -26.31 7.93 20.73
C LYS A 82 -25.57 7.92 22.07
N LYS A 83 -24.23 8.04 22.05
CA LYS A 83 -23.41 8.11 23.26
C LYS A 83 -23.40 9.50 23.91
N LYS A 84 -23.59 10.56 23.11
CA LYS A 84 -23.55 11.96 23.53
C LYS A 84 -24.69 12.74 22.86
N PRO A 85 -25.95 12.51 23.26
CA PRO A 85 -27.11 13.14 22.64
C PRO A 85 -27.04 14.67 22.66
N GLU A 86 -26.43 15.25 23.69
CA GLU A 86 -26.25 16.70 23.86
C GLU A 86 -25.41 17.33 22.73
N LYS A 87 -24.60 16.51 22.03
CA LYS A 87 -23.77 16.91 20.88
C LYS A 87 -24.39 16.56 19.53
N ILE A 88 -25.69 16.28 19.47
CA ILE A 88 -26.37 15.88 18.23
C ILE A 88 -26.09 16.84 17.07
N LYS A 89 -26.12 18.17 17.32
CA LYS A 89 -25.88 19.18 16.27
C LYS A 89 -24.48 19.10 15.67
N ASP A 90 -23.47 18.88 16.51
CA ASP A 90 -22.07 18.83 16.10
C ASP A 90 -21.82 17.65 15.17
N TYR A 91 -22.35 16.47 15.52
CA TYR A 91 -22.18 15.26 14.74
C TYR A 91 -23.11 15.18 13.52
N LEU A 92 -24.35 15.68 13.64
CA LEU A 92 -25.32 15.70 12.55
C LEU A 92 -24.86 16.55 11.36
N LYS A 93 -24.05 17.60 11.60
CA LYS A 93 -23.44 18.38 10.53
C LYS A 93 -22.61 17.49 9.58
N PHE A 94 -21.80 16.58 10.12
CA PHE A 94 -20.99 15.67 9.31
C PHE A 94 -21.84 14.66 8.54
N ILE A 95 -22.92 14.15 9.14
CA ILE A 95 -23.88 13.28 8.46
C ILE A 95 -24.53 14.01 7.29
N LYS A 96 -24.99 15.25 7.49
CA LYS A 96 -25.58 16.09 6.42
C LYS A 96 -24.60 16.33 5.29
N GLU A 97 -23.32 16.61 5.58
CA GLU A 97 -22.30 16.78 4.56
C GLU A 97 -22.08 15.51 3.72
N ILE A 98 -22.10 14.33 4.36
CA ILE A 98 -22.02 13.03 3.66
C ILE A 98 -23.25 12.84 2.76
N VAL A 99 -24.46 13.00 3.31
CA VAL A 99 -25.72 12.85 2.57
C VAL A 99 -25.76 13.79 1.38
N LYS A 100 -25.43 15.07 1.57
CA LYS A 100 -25.41 16.07 0.50
C LYS A 100 -24.47 15.66 -0.65
N LYS A 101 -23.22 15.30 -0.34
CA LYS A 101 -22.22 14.88 -1.33
C LYS A 101 -22.67 13.65 -2.12
N ASN A 102 -23.36 12.71 -1.48
CA ASN A 102 -23.89 11.53 -2.14
C ASN A 102 -25.14 11.86 -2.98
N ASN A 103 -26.03 12.72 -2.50
CA ASN A 103 -27.19 13.19 -3.26
C ASN A 103 -26.78 13.89 -4.56
N ASP A 104 -25.71 14.70 -4.54
CA ASP A 104 -25.15 15.32 -5.75
C ASP A 104 -24.70 14.31 -6.81
N LYS A 105 -24.25 13.12 -6.37
CA LYS A 105 -23.90 12.00 -7.27
C LYS A 105 -25.16 11.28 -7.75
N ILE A 106 -26.09 10.99 -6.85
CA ILE A 106 -27.37 10.31 -7.16
C ILE A 106 -28.15 11.11 -8.20
N LYS A 107 -28.18 12.45 -8.08
CA LYS A 107 -28.83 13.35 -9.04
C LYS A 107 -28.36 13.16 -10.49
N LYS A 108 -27.08 12.82 -10.69
CA LYS A 108 -26.50 12.58 -12.02
C LYS A 108 -26.84 11.20 -12.58
N ILE A 109 -27.44 10.32 -11.79
CA ILE A 109 -27.70 8.91 -12.12
C ILE A 109 -29.21 8.67 -12.28
N ASP A 110 -29.99 9.11 -11.29
CA ASP A 110 -31.43 8.91 -11.26
C ASP A 110 -32.13 10.04 -10.51
N GLU A 111 -32.92 10.82 -11.24
CA GLU A 111 -33.64 11.97 -10.70
C GLU A 111 -34.77 11.55 -9.74
N SER A 112 -35.42 10.40 -10.00
CA SER A 112 -36.52 9.90 -9.15
C SER A 112 -36.02 9.46 -7.77
N ILE A 113 -34.87 8.78 -7.72
CA ILE A 113 -34.24 8.36 -6.48
C ILE A 113 -33.65 9.58 -5.76
N PHE A 114 -33.12 10.56 -6.51
CA PHE A 114 -32.64 11.82 -5.94
C PHE A 114 -33.72 12.57 -5.17
N TYR A 115 -34.96 12.65 -5.67
CA TYR A 115 -36.05 13.32 -4.93
C TYR A 115 -36.30 12.68 -3.55
N LYS A 116 -36.33 11.34 -3.48
CA LYS A 116 -36.45 10.61 -2.20
C LYS A 116 -35.27 10.92 -1.27
N ALA A 117 -34.06 10.94 -1.81
CA ALA A 117 -32.84 11.24 -1.06
C ALA A 117 -32.80 12.69 -0.55
N ASP A 118 -33.32 13.65 -1.34
CA ASP A 118 -33.40 15.07 -1.01
C ASP A 118 -34.47 15.34 0.06
N GLU A 119 -35.59 14.61 0.04
CA GLU A 119 -36.59 14.65 1.12
C GLU A 119 -35.99 14.23 2.46
N ILE A 120 -35.21 13.15 2.48
CA ILE A 120 -34.49 12.72 3.69
C ILE A 120 -33.48 13.79 4.11
N TYR A 121 -32.72 14.38 3.18
CA TYR A 121 -31.80 15.46 3.52
C TYR A 121 -32.52 16.66 4.18
N LYS A 122 -33.73 17.00 3.71
CA LYS A 122 -34.59 18.04 4.29
C LYS A 122 -35.16 17.62 5.65
N SER A 123 -35.55 16.36 5.86
CA SER A 123 -36.03 15.87 7.16
C SER A 123 -34.93 15.97 8.21
N LEU A 124 -33.69 15.63 7.87
CA LEU A 124 -32.52 15.80 8.75
C LEU A 124 -32.33 17.25 9.22
N ALA A 125 -32.80 18.25 8.48
CA ALA A 125 -32.73 19.67 8.88
C ALA A 125 -33.62 20.01 10.09
N LYS A 126 -34.66 19.21 10.34
CA LYS A 126 -35.64 19.42 11.42
C LYS A 126 -35.14 18.89 12.76
N ILE A 127 -34.24 17.90 12.74
CA ILE A 127 -33.62 17.25 13.90
C ILE A 127 -32.68 18.21 14.62
N LYS A 128 -32.96 18.53 15.88
CA LYS A 128 -32.24 19.54 16.67
C LYS A 128 -32.04 19.17 18.14
N LYS A 129 -32.84 18.26 18.70
CA LYS A 129 -32.90 17.94 20.13
C LYS A 129 -32.49 16.49 20.40
N GLU A 130 -32.23 16.19 21.67
CA GLU A 130 -31.89 14.86 22.15
C GLU A 130 -33.03 13.86 21.93
N ASP A 131 -34.29 14.30 22.07
CA ASP A 131 -35.48 13.48 21.84
C ASP A 131 -35.65 13.03 20.37
N ASP A 132 -34.96 13.70 19.43
CA ASP A 132 -35.10 13.43 17.99
C ASP A 132 -34.20 12.26 17.52
N VAL A 133 -33.46 11.60 18.42
CA VAL A 133 -32.47 10.56 18.05
C VAL A 133 -33.13 9.34 17.40
N GLU A 134 -34.34 8.96 17.85
CA GLU A 134 -35.09 7.86 17.22
C GLU A 134 -35.55 8.22 15.80
N GLU A 135 -36.05 9.45 15.61
CA GLU A 135 -36.44 9.95 14.29
C GLU A 135 -35.22 10.01 13.33
N LEU A 136 -34.06 10.44 13.84
CA LEU A 136 -32.80 10.42 13.10
C LEU A 136 -32.45 9.02 12.59
N GLU A 137 -32.56 8.01 13.44
CA GLU A 137 -32.24 6.64 13.06
C GLU A 137 -33.17 6.10 11.97
N ILE A 138 -34.47 6.38 12.08
CA ILE A 138 -35.47 6.00 11.07
C ILE A 138 -35.14 6.63 9.70
N GLU A 139 -34.86 7.93 9.67
CA GLU A 139 -34.53 8.64 8.44
C GLU A 139 -33.22 8.13 7.82
N LEU A 140 -32.21 7.81 8.64
CA LEU A 140 -30.95 7.25 8.16
C LEU A 140 -31.10 5.80 7.65
N LEU A 141 -32.02 5.00 8.21
CA LEU A 141 -32.32 3.67 7.68
C LEU A 141 -32.98 3.76 6.30
N LYS A 142 -33.92 4.68 6.08
CA LYS A 142 -34.45 4.96 4.73
C LYS A 142 -33.34 5.40 3.78
N TYR A 143 -32.41 6.22 4.25
CA TYR A 143 -31.27 6.65 3.44
C TYR A 143 -30.34 5.49 3.08
N LYS A 144 -30.14 4.54 4.01
CA LYS A 144 -29.37 3.32 3.76
C LYS A 144 -29.96 2.54 2.58
N GLU A 145 -31.27 2.37 2.51
CA GLU A 145 -31.91 1.68 1.39
C GLU A 145 -31.58 2.35 0.04
N ILE A 146 -31.56 3.68 0.01
CA ILE A 146 -31.18 4.44 -1.20
C ILE A 146 -29.71 4.22 -1.56
N LEU A 147 -28.80 4.26 -0.58
CA LEU A 147 -27.37 4.03 -0.82
C LEU A 147 -27.11 2.63 -1.39
N PHE A 148 -27.84 1.63 -0.88
CA PHE A 148 -27.69 0.23 -1.27
C PHE A 148 -28.56 -0.18 -2.48
N ASP A 149 -29.33 0.75 -3.07
CA ASP A 149 -29.99 0.50 -4.35
C ASP A 149 -28.95 0.07 -5.38
N ARG A 150 -29.21 -1.05 -6.07
CA ARG A 150 -28.24 -1.70 -6.95
C ARG A 150 -27.76 -0.75 -8.05
N LYS A 151 -28.68 -0.04 -8.71
CA LYS A 151 -28.36 0.87 -9.82
C LYS A 151 -27.50 2.03 -9.34
N ILE A 152 -27.82 2.59 -8.17
CA ILE A 152 -27.07 3.69 -7.56
C ILE A 152 -25.68 3.22 -7.11
N ASN A 153 -25.62 2.17 -6.29
CA ASN A 153 -24.36 1.73 -5.69
C ASN A 153 -23.37 1.25 -6.76
N GLU A 154 -23.82 0.41 -7.70
CA GLU A 154 -22.94 -0.11 -8.75
C GLU A 154 -22.38 1.03 -9.60
N ARG A 155 -23.19 2.03 -9.96
CA ARG A 155 -22.74 3.16 -10.78
C ARG A 155 -21.77 4.08 -10.04
N ILE A 156 -22.04 4.42 -8.78
CA ILE A 156 -21.14 5.26 -7.97
C ILE A 156 -19.84 4.51 -7.70
N THR A 157 -19.93 3.22 -7.36
CA THR A 157 -18.78 2.37 -7.06
C THR A 157 -17.90 2.17 -8.29
N LEU A 158 -18.50 1.92 -9.46
CA LEU A 158 -17.80 1.86 -10.75
C LEU A 158 -16.98 3.13 -11.00
N ASN A 159 -17.61 4.30 -10.88
CA ASN A 159 -16.91 5.57 -11.09
C ASN A 159 -15.78 5.78 -10.09
N LYS A 160 -15.99 5.40 -8.82
CA LYS A 160 -14.99 5.50 -7.75
C LYS A 160 -13.77 4.62 -8.07
N TYR A 161 -13.96 3.31 -8.29
CA TYR A 161 -12.82 2.44 -8.52
C TYR A 161 -12.16 2.72 -9.88
N LYS A 162 -12.92 3.06 -10.92
CA LYS A 162 -12.36 3.47 -12.21
C LYS A 162 -11.41 4.66 -12.04
N SER A 163 -11.81 5.67 -11.26
CA SER A 163 -10.94 6.81 -10.95
C SER A 163 -9.66 6.38 -10.23
N ILE A 164 -9.75 5.47 -9.26
CA ILE A 164 -8.59 4.97 -8.51
C ILE A 164 -7.63 4.20 -9.43
N LEU A 165 -8.16 3.23 -10.20
CA LEU A 165 -7.38 2.39 -11.11
C LEU A 165 -6.72 3.22 -12.22
N SER A 166 -7.46 4.17 -12.81
CA SER A 166 -6.88 5.09 -13.80
C SER A 166 -5.77 5.94 -13.22
N ASN A 167 -5.96 6.53 -12.04
CA ASN A 167 -4.97 7.45 -11.49
C ASN A 167 -3.74 6.74 -10.95
N SER A 168 -3.90 5.55 -10.36
CA SER A 168 -2.79 4.89 -9.65
C SER A 168 -2.17 3.71 -10.40
N PHE A 169 -2.84 3.12 -11.39
CA PHE A 169 -2.37 1.88 -12.01
C PHE A 169 -2.23 1.90 -13.53
N PHE A 170 -3.14 2.54 -14.29
CA PHE A 170 -3.22 2.27 -15.74
C PHE A 170 -3.50 3.48 -16.65
N GLY A 171 -3.69 4.68 -16.10
CA GLY A 171 -4.10 5.83 -16.90
C GLY A 171 -5.45 5.65 -17.60
N GLN A 172 -5.55 6.12 -18.84
CA GLN A 172 -6.81 6.18 -19.62
C GLN A 172 -6.92 5.09 -20.72
N VAL A 173 -6.66 3.83 -20.37
CA VAL A 173 -6.75 2.68 -21.28
C VAL A 173 -8.11 1.98 -21.25
N SER A 174 -8.48 1.25 -22.30
CA SER A 174 -9.64 0.33 -22.31
C SER A 174 -10.92 0.95 -21.70
N TYR A 175 -11.66 0.20 -20.88
CA TYR A 175 -12.86 0.65 -20.17
C TYR A 175 -12.56 1.77 -19.15
N LEU A 176 -11.30 1.92 -18.72
CA LEU A 176 -10.84 2.98 -17.81
C LEU A 176 -10.79 4.36 -18.49
N ASN A 177 -10.82 4.43 -19.81
CA ASN A 177 -10.87 5.71 -20.53
C ASN A 177 -12.14 6.53 -20.17
N VAL A 178 -11.98 7.84 -20.03
CA VAL A 178 -13.05 8.77 -19.63
C VAL A 178 -14.24 8.74 -20.59
N VAL A 179 -14.02 8.52 -21.89
CA VAL A 179 -15.12 8.43 -22.88
C VAL A 179 -16.07 7.27 -22.58
N ASN A 180 -15.58 6.22 -21.91
CA ASN A 180 -16.38 5.06 -21.56
C ASN A 180 -17.18 5.26 -20.26
N THR A 181 -17.04 6.37 -19.55
CA THR A 181 -17.78 6.64 -18.30
C THR A 181 -19.28 6.78 -18.54
N ALA A 182 -19.69 7.30 -19.71
CA ALA A 182 -21.09 7.37 -20.07
C ALA A 182 -21.73 5.97 -20.27
N LYS A 183 -20.96 4.98 -20.72
CA LYS A 183 -21.43 3.63 -21.03
C LYS A 183 -21.92 2.88 -19.80
N THR A 184 -22.86 1.96 -20.01
CA THR A 184 -23.36 1.01 -18.99
C THR A 184 -22.25 0.08 -18.49
N ILE A 185 -22.48 -0.59 -17.35
CA ILE A 185 -21.55 -1.57 -16.80
C ILE A 185 -21.32 -2.72 -17.79
N GLU A 186 -22.39 -3.23 -18.39
CA GLU A 186 -22.33 -4.33 -19.38
C GLU A 186 -21.53 -3.95 -20.63
N GLU A 187 -21.66 -2.72 -21.10
CA GLU A 187 -20.83 -2.22 -22.20
C GLU A 187 -19.36 -2.09 -21.80
N GLN A 188 -19.07 -1.65 -20.56
CA GLN A 188 -17.69 -1.56 -20.06
C GLN A 188 -17.04 -2.93 -19.85
N LYS A 189 -17.80 -3.91 -19.35
CA LYS A 189 -17.40 -5.32 -19.26
C LYS A 189 -17.03 -5.90 -20.62
N ARG A 190 -17.86 -5.65 -21.64
CA ARG A 190 -17.56 -6.05 -23.03
C ARG A 190 -16.28 -5.43 -23.57
N ILE A 191 -16.02 -4.15 -23.25
CA ILE A 191 -14.75 -3.49 -23.64
C ILE A 191 -13.56 -4.20 -22.98
N MET A 192 -13.63 -4.47 -21.68
CA MET A 192 -12.57 -5.22 -20.98
C MET A 192 -12.35 -6.61 -21.61
N PHE A 193 -13.43 -7.33 -21.91
CA PHE A 193 -13.34 -8.63 -22.55
C PHE A 193 -12.61 -8.55 -23.89
N ASN A 194 -12.99 -7.63 -24.77
CA ASN A 194 -12.35 -7.48 -26.09
C ASN A 194 -10.88 -7.02 -26.01
N ASP A 195 -10.52 -6.22 -25.00
CA ASP A 195 -9.19 -5.63 -24.91
C ASP A 195 -8.16 -6.54 -24.21
N TYR A 196 -8.59 -7.40 -23.27
CA TYR A 196 -7.71 -8.20 -22.41
C TYR A 196 -7.97 -9.71 -22.45
N ILE A 197 -9.15 -10.18 -22.86
CA ILE A 197 -9.54 -11.60 -22.78
C ILE A 197 -9.63 -12.22 -24.17
N SER A 198 -10.43 -11.63 -25.06
CA SER A 198 -10.67 -12.18 -26.39
C SER A 198 -9.38 -12.48 -27.16
N PRO A 199 -8.32 -11.62 -27.14
CA PRO A 199 -7.10 -11.92 -27.88
C PRO A 199 -6.41 -13.22 -27.44
N ILE A 200 -6.52 -13.58 -26.17
CA ILE A 200 -5.96 -14.81 -25.60
C ILE A 200 -6.76 -16.02 -26.10
N LEU A 201 -8.08 -15.94 -26.01
CA LEU A 201 -8.99 -17.01 -26.45
C LEU A 201 -8.90 -17.21 -27.97
N ASP A 202 -8.92 -16.11 -28.72
CA ASP A 202 -8.85 -16.08 -30.17
C ASP A 202 -7.56 -16.75 -30.68
N ARG A 203 -6.42 -16.39 -30.08
CA ARG A 203 -5.13 -17.02 -30.40
C ARG A 203 -5.14 -18.52 -30.11
N LYS A 204 -5.71 -18.94 -28.99
CA LYS A 204 -5.82 -20.37 -28.64
C LYS A 204 -6.76 -21.13 -29.59
N GLU A 205 -7.81 -20.49 -30.09
CA GLU A 205 -8.70 -21.07 -31.09
C GLU A 205 -7.98 -21.28 -32.43
N ILE A 206 -7.16 -20.31 -32.86
CA ILE A 206 -6.29 -20.44 -34.05
C ILE A 206 -5.26 -21.57 -33.87
N GLU A 207 -4.58 -21.64 -32.72
CA GLU A 207 -3.63 -22.73 -32.40
C GLU A 207 -4.31 -24.11 -32.40
N LYS A 208 -5.58 -24.18 -31.98
CA LYS A 208 -6.37 -25.41 -31.96
C LYS A 208 -6.86 -25.81 -33.36
N SER A 209 -7.23 -24.86 -34.21
CA SER A 209 -7.78 -25.18 -35.53
C SER A 209 -6.74 -25.84 -36.44
N VAL A 210 -5.46 -25.47 -36.33
CA VAL A 210 -4.34 -26.15 -37.02
C VAL A 210 -4.26 -27.65 -36.71
N LYS A 211 -4.66 -28.07 -35.49
CA LYS A 211 -4.62 -29.49 -35.10
C LYS A 211 -5.78 -30.30 -35.66
N ASN A 212 -6.84 -29.64 -36.12
CA ASN A 212 -8.08 -30.28 -36.57
C ASN A 212 -8.31 -30.14 -38.08
N ILE A 213 -7.80 -29.07 -38.68
CA ILE A 213 -7.94 -28.76 -40.10
C ILE A 213 -6.64 -29.14 -40.80
N TYR A 214 -6.72 -30.07 -41.75
CA TYR A 214 -5.58 -30.55 -42.52
C TYR A 214 -5.51 -29.93 -43.92
N ASP A 215 -6.61 -29.35 -44.40
CA ASP A 215 -6.72 -28.74 -45.71
C ASP A 215 -6.45 -27.22 -45.67
N HIS A 216 -5.70 -26.74 -46.67
CA HIS A 216 -5.30 -25.33 -46.75
C HIS A 216 -6.43 -24.39 -47.14
N GLU A 217 -7.39 -24.84 -47.95
CA GLU A 217 -8.54 -24.03 -48.36
C GLU A 217 -9.52 -23.89 -47.19
N GLU A 218 -9.83 -25.00 -46.51
CA GLU A 218 -10.66 -25.01 -45.29
C GLU A 218 -10.05 -24.13 -44.18
N PHE A 219 -8.73 -24.21 -43.97
CA PHE A 219 -8.05 -23.35 -42.98
C PHE A 219 -8.06 -21.87 -43.40
N SER A 220 -7.94 -21.58 -44.70
CA SER A 220 -8.02 -20.21 -45.22
C SER A 220 -9.41 -19.61 -45.02
N GLU A 221 -10.46 -20.37 -45.28
CA GLU A 221 -11.85 -19.96 -45.04
C GLU A 221 -12.08 -19.69 -43.55
N PHE A 222 -11.64 -20.61 -42.68
CA PHE A 222 -11.69 -20.41 -41.23
C PHE A 222 -11.01 -19.11 -40.81
N ILE A 223 -9.76 -18.86 -41.22
CA ILE A 223 -9.01 -17.65 -40.81
C ILE A 223 -9.66 -16.37 -41.37
N GLU A 224 -10.22 -16.42 -42.58
CA GLU A 224 -10.95 -15.29 -43.16
C GLU A 224 -12.24 -14.96 -42.41
N GLU A 225 -13.05 -15.96 -42.09
CA GLU A 225 -14.26 -15.78 -41.29
C GLU A 225 -13.93 -15.31 -39.88
N PHE A 226 -12.91 -15.91 -39.28
CA PHE A 226 -12.44 -15.58 -37.95
C PHE A 226 -11.97 -14.12 -37.85
N GLY A 227 -11.19 -13.66 -38.82
CA GLY A 227 -10.73 -12.27 -38.91
C GLY A 227 -11.81 -11.25 -39.25
N LYS A 228 -12.98 -11.69 -39.73
CA LYS A 228 -14.16 -10.84 -40.04
C LYS A 228 -15.19 -10.82 -38.90
N LYS A 229 -14.99 -11.57 -37.81
CA LYS A 229 -15.90 -11.57 -36.65
C LYS A 229 -16.11 -10.14 -36.15
N GLU A 230 -17.38 -9.69 -36.09
CA GLU A 230 -17.73 -8.39 -35.52
C GLU A 230 -17.20 -8.32 -34.09
N LYS A 231 -16.29 -7.36 -33.82
CA LYS A 231 -15.61 -7.09 -32.54
C LYS A 231 -14.29 -7.84 -32.30
N SER A 232 -13.66 -8.40 -33.34
CA SER A 232 -12.29 -8.90 -33.25
C SER A 232 -11.31 -7.80 -32.81
N ASN A 233 -10.33 -8.17 -32.00
CA ASN A 233 -9.24 -7.27 -31.63
C ASN A 233 -8.38 -6.95 -32.88
N LYS A 234 -8.00 -5.67 -33.06
CA LYS A 234 -7.21 -5.22 -34.24
C LYS A 234 -5.92 -6.02 -34.46
N ASN A 235 -5.28 -6.47 -33.38
CA ASN A 235 -4.05 -7.25 -33.47
C ASN A 235 -4.30 -8.69 -33.91
N ILE A 236 -5.44 -9.28 -33.53
CA ILE A 236 -5.90 -10.58 -34.03
C ILE A 236 -6.30 -10.46 -35.51
N GLU A 237 -7.04 -9.42 -35.89
CA GLU A 237 -7.36 -9.19 -37.32
C GLU A 237 -6.09 -9.07 -38.17
N LYS A 238 -5.07 -8.39 -37.65
CA LYS A 238 -3.76 -8.27 -38.31
C LYS A 238 -3.06 -9.63 -38.40
N LEU A 239 -3.05 -10.41 -37.32
CA LEU A 239 -2.52 -11.78 -37.31
C LEU A 239 -3.21 -12.66 -38.37
N CYS A 240 -4.55 -12.67 -38.43
CA CYS A 240 -5.29 -13.43 -39.44
C CYS A 240 -4.92 -13.00 -40.87
N LYS A 241 -4.81 -11.69 -41.13
CA LYS A 241 -4.38 -11.16 -42.43
C LYS A 241 -2.94 -11.59 -42.78
N ASP A 242 -2.04 -11.58 -41.80
CA ASP A 242 -0.65 -11.98 -41.97
C ASP A 242 -0.54 -13.50 -42.23
N ILE A 243 -1.32 -14.33 -41.53
CA ILE A 243 -1.42 -15.78 -41.78
C ILE A 243 -1.92 -16.04 -43.21
N ASN A 244 -3.04 -15.45 -43.61
CA ASN A 244 -3.58 -15.65 -44.97
C ASN A 244 -2.58 -15.21 -46.05
N LYS A 245 -1.95 -14.04 -45.87
CA LYS A 245 -1.07 -13.45 -46.89
C LYS A 245 0.31 -14.10 -46.96
N ASN A 246 0.93 -14.35 -45.80
CA ASN A 246 2.35 -14.68 -45.72
C ASN A 246 2.61 -16.16 -45.41
N PHE A 247 1.60 -16.88 -44.90
CA PHE A 247 1.71 -18.30 -44.57
C PHE A 247 0.93 -19.17 -45.57
N ILE A 248 -0.41 -19.03 -45.63
CA ILE A 248 -1.29 -19.87 -46.47
C ILE A 248 -1.00 -19.67 -47.96
N LYS A 249 -0.98 -18.42 -48.45
CA LYS A 249 -0.68 -18.14 -49.87
C LYS A 249 0.72 -18.58 -50.30
N LYS A 250 1.64 -18.77 -49.36
CA LYS A 250 2.99 -19.31 -49.63
C LYS A 250 3.06 -20.84 -49.57
N LYS A 251 1.93 -21.53 -49.35
CA LYS A 251 1.82 -23.00 -49.27
C LYS A 251 2.79 -23.63 -48.25
N ARG A 252 3.04 -22.94 -47.13
CA ARG A 252 3.76 -23.52 -45.98
C ARG A 252 2.88 -24.59 -45.33
N GLY A 253 3.44 -25.68 -44.83
CA GLY A 253 2.65 -26.74 -44.20
C GLY A 253 1.99 -26.24 -42.91
N LEU A 254 0.71 -26.59 -42.66
CA LEU A 254 -0.04 -26.10 -41.48
C LEU A 254 0.67 -26.37 -40.14
N ASN A 255 1.40 -27.47 -40.02
CA ASN A 255 2.22 -27.82 -38.86
C ASN A 255 3.35 -26.81 -38.58
N GLU A 256 3.70 -25.94 -39.53
CA GLU A 256 4.72 -24.89 -39.38
C GLU A 256 4.14 -23.56 -38.88
N LEU A 257 2.84 -23.47 -38.55
CA LEU A 257 2.25 -22.21 -38.13
C LEU A 257 2.90 -21.66 -36.87
N GLU A 258 3.21 -22.52 -35.89
CA GLU A 258 3.92 -22.12 -34.67
C GLU A 258 5.30 -21.54 -35.00
N ASN A 259 6.07 -22.20 -35.88
CA ASN A 259 7.37 -21.68 -36.36
C ASN A 259 7.23 -20.33 -37.08
N TYR A 260 6.19 -20.17 -37.92
CA TYR A 260 5.91 -18.90 -38.59
C TYR A 260 5.62 -17.78 -37.57
N ILE A 261 4.82 -18.06 -36.56
CA ILE A 261 4.53 -17.10 -35.49
C ILE A 261 5.83 -16.78 -34.74
N ASP A 262 6.67 -17.78 -34.47
CA ASP A 262 7.93 -17.61 -33.78
C ASP A 262 8.95 -16.75 -34.52
N GLU A 263 9.02 -16.88 -35.84
CA GLU A 263 9.88 -16.11 -36.74
C GLU A 263 9.43 -14.64 -36.89
N ASN A 264 8.12 -14.37 -36.86
CA ASN A 264 7.56 -13.08 -37.29
C ASN A 264 7.08 -12.20 -36.14
N TYR A 265 6.88 -12.77 -34.94
CA TYR A 265 6.44 -12.02 -33.76
C TYR A 265 7.50 -12.07 -32.65
N TYR A 266 7.65 -10.92 -31.96
CA TYR A 266 8.59 -10.81 -30.85
C TYR A 266 8.15 -11.64 -29.66
N THR A 267 9.11 -12.28 -29.00
CA THR A 267 8.91 -12.92 -27.71
C THR A 267 8.61 -11.86 -26.65
N CYS A 268 7.64 -12.13 -25.80
CA CYS A 268 7.25 -11.27 -24.68
C CYS A 268 8.42 -11.08 -23.73
N SER A 269 8.81 -9.83 -23.48
CA SER A 269 9.89 -9.46 -22.55
C SER A 269 9.53 -9.70 -21.08
N MET A 270 8.25 -9.94 -20.76
CA MET A 270 7.77 -10.10 -19.38
C MET A 270 7.82 -11.56 -18.90
N CYS A 271 7.21 -12.48 -19.68
CA CYS A 271 7.16 -13.89 -19.32
C CYS A 271 8.15 -14.77 -20.10
N CYS A 272 8.77 -14.24 -21.15
CA CYS A 272 9.68 -14.97 -22.05
C CYS A 272 9.10 -16.24 -22.72
N ASN A 273 7.83 -16.56 -22.50
CA ASN A 273 7.19 -17.81 -22.94
C ASN A 273 6.24 -17.61 -24.13
N GLU A 274 5.64 -16.42 -24.26
CA GLU A 274 4.58 -16.15 -25.22
C GLU A 274 4.97 -15.07 -26.23
N LYS A 275 4.29 -15.02 -27.37
CA LYS A 275 4.52 -14.00 -28.40
C LYS A 275 3.65 -12.76 -28.18
N SER A 276 4.23 -11.61 -28.49
CA SER A 276 3.53 -10.34 -28.51
C SER A 276 2.87 -10.11 -29.88
N LEU A 277 1.56 -9.85 -29.88
CA LEU A 277 0.81 -9.47 -31.08
C LEU A 277 0.92 -7.97 -31.38
N GLY A 278 2.09 -7.38 -31.17
CA GLY A 278 2.38 -5.97 -31.45
C GLY A 278 2.14 -5.01 -30.28
N HIS A 279 1.91 -5.54 -29.07
CA HIS A 279 1.81 -4.72 -27.86
C HIS A 279 3.20 -4.46 -27.26
N ASN A 280 3.43 -3.23 -26.79
CA ASN A 280 4.62 -2.89 -26.01
C ASN A 280 4.21 -2.40 -24.62
N PHE A 281 5.00 -2.72 -23.61
CA PHE A 281 4.79 -2.24 -22.25
C PHE A 281 4.84 -0.72 -22.19
N SER A 282 3.86 -0.13 -21.51
CA SER A 282 3.68 1.31 -21.38
C SER A 282 3.08 1.67 -20.02
N GLU A 283 2.94 2.97 -19.75
CA GLU A 283 2.17 3.49 -18.60
C GLU A 283 0.72 2.97 -18.53
N GLY A 284 0.17 2.53 -19.67
CA GLY A 284 -1.15 1.93 -19.77
C GLY A 284 -1.26 0.53 -19.17
N ASP A 285 -0.15 -0.19 -19.07
CA ASP A 285 -0.10 -1.56 -18.55
C ASP A 285 0.22 -1.56 -17.05
N PHE A 286 1.13 -0.69 -16.60
CA PHE A 286 1.40 -0.45 -15.19
C PHE A 286 2.10 0.90 -14.97
N LEU A 287 1.30 1.91 -14.62
CA LEU A 287 1.70 3.30 -14.44
C LEU A 287 2.92 3.52 -13.54
N PRO A 288 3.10 2.82 -12.39
CA PRO A 288 4.25 3.08 -11.52
C PRO A 288 5.62 2.83 -12.15
N LEU A 289 5.69 2.01 -13.21
CA LEU A 289 6.94 1.66 -13.92
C LEU A 289 6.90 1.98 -15.41
N GLY A 290 5.73 2.25 -15.97
CA GLY A 290 5.57 2.55 -17.39
C GLY A 290 5.79 4.03 -17.70
N VAL A 291 6.04 4.29 -18.98
CA VAL A 291 6.10 5.64 -19.53
C VAL A 291 5.24 5.74 -20.79
N SER A 292 4.99 6.98 -21.22
CA SER A 292 4.33 7.26 -22.49
C SER A 292 5.31 7.07 -23.64
N ASN A 293 5.43 5.83 -24.15
CA ASN A 293 6.48 5.41 -25.09
C ASN A 293 6.72 6.40 -26.24
N ASP A 294 5.68 6.76 -27.00
CA ASP A 294 5.81 7.68 -28.13
C ASP A 294 6.21 9.11 -27.75
N ASN A 295 5.77 9.58 -26.58
CA ASN A 295 6.08 10.92 -26.09
C ASN A 295 7.43 11.01 -25.38
N THR A 296 8.05 9.87 -25.05
CA THR A 296 9.24 9.78 -24.20
C THR A 296 10.35 8.95 -24.84
N ARG A 297 10.41 8.89 -26.18
CA ARG A 297 11.42 8.09 -26.92
C ARG A 297 12.86 8.37 -26.47
N ASN A 298 13.17 9.61 -26.09
CA ASN A 298 14.47 10.02 -25.58
C ASN A 298 14.86 9.37 -24.23
N MET A 299 13.91 8.79 -23.51
CA MET A 299 14.14 8.04 -22.26
C MET A 299 14.56 6.58 -22.51
N PHE A 300 14.44 6.10 -23.76
CA PHE A 300 14.78 4.72 -24.13
C PHE A 300 16.17 4.65 -24.73
N TRP A 301 16.86 3.54 -24.48
CA TRP A 301 18.16 3.25 -25.07
C TRP A 301 18.07 3.26 -26.60
N ASN A 302 18.93 4.05 -27.26
CA ASN A 302 18.92 4.27 -28.71
C ASN A 302 17.56 4.70 -29.28
N MET A 303 16.72 5.36 -28.47
CA MET A 303 15.34 5.74 -28.83
C MET A 303 14.45 4.56 -29.24
N ASN A 304 14.81 3.33 -28.87
CA ASN A 304 14.04 2.13 -29.17
C ASN A 304 12.99 1.88 -28.08
N ILE A 305 11.73 2.18 -28.40
CA ILE A 305 10.59 1.98 -27.51
C ILE A 305 10.03 0.56 -27.50
N THR A 306 10.68 -0.37 -28.21
CA THR A 306 10.20 -1.74 -28.35
C THR A 306 10.46 -2.49 -27.06
N TYR A 307 9.39 -2.79 -26.34
CA TYR A 307 9.38 -3.66 -25.16
C TYR A 307 8.16 -4.58 -25.25
N PRO A 308 8.23 -5.64 -26.07
CA PRO A 308 7.08 -6.44 -26.45
C PRO A 308 6.45 -7.16 -25.26
N ILE A 309 5.13 -7.12 -25.14
CA ILE A 309 4.37 -7.86 -24.12
C ILE A 309 3.24 -8.67 -24.75
N CYS A 310 2.94 -9.85 -24.22
CA CYS A 310 1.83 -10.69 -24.69
C CYS A 310 0.52 -10.37 -23.95
N ASP A 311 -0.60 -10.84 -24.50
CA ASP A 311 -1.93 -10.56 -23.94
C ASP A 311 -2.17 -11.24 -22.59
N ILE A 312 -1.55 -12.40 -22.33
CA ILE A 312 -1.58 -13.05 -21.01
C ILE A 312 -0.92 -12.14 -19.97
N CYS A 313 0.24 -11.56 -20.27
CA CYS A 313 0.90 -10.65 -19.35
C CYS A 313 0.09 -9.37 -19.13
N ARG A 314 -0.55 -8.82 -20.17
CA ARG A 314 -1.47 -7.68 -20.03
C ARG A 314 -2.66 -7.99 -19.14
N LEU A 315 -3.25 -9.19 -19.27
CA LEU A 315 -4.32 -9.67 -18.39
C LEU A 315 -3.87 -9.78 -16.93
N ILE A 316 -2.65 -10.26 -16.68
CA ILE A 316 -2.12 -10.35 -15.32
C ILE A 316 -1.82 -8.96 -14.74
N LEU A 317 -1.27 -8.04 -15.54
CA LEU A 317 -0.99 -6.68 -15.10
C LEU A 317 -2.25 -5.88 -14.76
N ILE A 318 -3.34 -6.04 -15.53
CA ILE A 318 -4.61 -5.37 -15.20
C ILE A 318 -5.19 -5.85 -13.85
N CYS A 319 -4.76 -7.01 -13.34
CA CYS A 319 -5.14 -7.53 -12.03
C CYS A 319 -4.30 -6.96 -10.86
N THR A 320 -3.26 -6.16 -11.11
CA THR A 320 -2.39 -5.61 -10.05
C THR A 320 -3.13 -4.87 -8.91
N PRO A 321 -4.22 -4.10 -9.12
CA PRO A 321 -4.92 -3.44 -8.03
C PRO A 321 -5.63 -4.43 -7.11
N ALA A 322 -5.91 -5.66 -7.56
CA ALA A 322 -6.44 -6.70 -6.67
C ALA A 322 -5.34 -7.29 -5.77
N GLY A 323 -4.10 -7.32 -6.27
CA GLY A 323 -2.93 -7.84 -5.54
C GLY A 323 -2.41 -6.90 -4.45
N THR A 324 -2.72 -5.60 -4.51
CA THR A 324 -2.21 -4.63 -3.53
C THR A 324 -3.00 -4.65 -2.22
N VAL A 325 -2.32 -4.24 -1.15
CA VAL A 325 -2.91 -3.85 0.13
C VAL A 325 -2.93 -2.32 0.23
N ASP A 326 -4.07 -1.74 0.58
CA ASP A 326 -4.21 -0.29 0.73
C ASP A 326 -3.61 0.14 2.08
N ILE A 327 -2.74 1.14 2.08
CA ILE A 327 -2.00 1.59 3.27
C ILE A 327 -2.24 3.08 3.47
N PHE A 328 -2.75 3.45 4.63
CA PHE A 328 -2.89 4.85 5.02
C PHE A 328 -1.77 5.27 5.98
N LYS A 329 -0.92 6.20 5.56
CA LYS A 329 0.20 6.71 6.37
C LYS A 329 -0.23 7.87 7.26
N GLY A 330 -1.05 7.56 8.27
CA GLY A 330 -1.62 8.54 9.21
C GLY A 330 -0.60 9.34 10.02
N TYR A 331 0.62 8.81 10.19
CA TYR A 331 1.73 9.46 10.89
C TYR A 331 2.44 10.57 10.07
N MET A 332 2.20 10.65 8.76
CA MET A 332 2.76 11.72 7.93
C MET A 332 2.20 13.09 8.34
N ASP A 333 3.00 14.14 8.14
CA ASP A 333 2.72 15.53 8.53
C ASP A 333 1.30 16.00 8.10
N GLY A 334 0.71 16.91 8.86
CA GLY A 334 -0.59 17.53 8.55
C GLY A 334 -0.58 18.33 7.25
N ASN A 335 0.60 18.74 6.75
CA ASN A 335 0.74 19.41 5.46
C ASN A 335 0.44 18.52 4.24
N PHE A 336 0.44 17.19 4.41
CA PHE A 336 0.09 16.26 3.33
C PHE A 336 -1.42 16.04 3.27
N GLY A 337 -1.97 16.11 2.05
CA GLY A 337 -3.37 15.79 1.80
C GLY A 337 -3.69 14.32 2.08
N TYR A 338 -4.97 13.97 2.09
CA TYR A 338 -5.40 12.58 2.27
C TYR A 338 -4.84 11.65 1.18
N GLU A 339 -4.86 12.11 -0.07
CA GLU A 339 -4.39 11.34 -1.23
C GLU A 339 -2.86 11.11 -1.20
N ASP A 340 -2.08 12.07 -0.68
CA ASP A 340 -0.63 11.91 -0.49
C ASP A 340 -0.26 10.83 0.54
N LYS A 341 -1.20 10.44 1.40
CA LYS A 341 -1.01 9.47 2.48
C LYS A 341 -1.46 8.06 2.12
N ILE A 342 -2.10 7.85 0.96
CA ILE A 342 -2.53 6.54 0.51
C ILE A 342 -1.44 5.89 -0.32
N TYR A 343 -0.98 4.71 0.08
CA TYR A 343 -0.01 3.91 -0.65
C TYR A 343 -0.61 2.54 -0.95
N TYR A 344 -0.14 1.90 -2.02
CA TYR A 344 -0.44 0.53 -2.36
C TYR A 344 0.78 -0.33 -2.10
N GLY A 345 0.67 -1.27 -1.17
CA GLY A 345 1.76 -2.14 -0.75
C GLY A 345 1.68 -3.55 -1.32
N PHE A 346 2.83 -4.18 -1.48
CA PHE A 346 3.01 -5.58 -1.84
C PHE A 346 4.27 -6.17 -1.20
N VAL A 347 4.23 -7.44 -0.83
CA VAL A 347 5.40 -8.18 -0.33
C VAL A 347 5.77 -9.25 -1.35
N ASN A 348 6.97 -9.15 -1.91
CA ASN A 348 7.53 -10.12 -2.84
C ASN A 348 8.66 -10.90 -2.16
N MET A 349 8.72 -12.21 -2.41
CA MET A 349 9.74 -13.12 -1.89
C MET A 349 10.04 -14.20 -2.93
N ASP A 350 11.25 -14.73 -2.90
CA ASP A 350 11.67 -15.88 -3.73
C ASP A 350 11.26 -17.19 -3.04
N ILE A 351 9.97 -17.50 -3.14
CA ILE A 351 9.28 -18.64 -2.51
C ILE A 351 8.19 -19.16 -3.46
N ASP A 352 7.54 -20.27 -3.09
CA ASP A 352 6.47 -20.82 -3.89
C ASP A 352 5.23 -19.90 -3.97
N VAL A 353 4.41 -20.10 -5.01
CA VAL A 353 3.22 -19.28 -5.30
C VAL A 353 2.24 -19.27 -4.14
N ASP A 354 2.02 -20.42 -3.50
CA ASP A 354 1.03 -20.59 -2.42
C ASP A 354 1.47 -19.83 -1.15
N GLU A 355 2.74 -19.93 -0.77
CA GLU A 355 3.35 -19.17 0.32
C GLU A 355 3.35 -17.66 0.03
N LEU A 356 3.67 -17.24 -1.20
CA LEU A 356 3.62 -15.83 -1.60
C LEU A 356 2.20 -15.25 -1.45
N ILE A 357 1.18 -16.01 -1.88
CA ILE A 357 -0.23 -15.64 -1.71
C ILE A 357 -0.55 -15.56 -0.20
N LYS A 358 -0.23 -16.58 0.59
CA LYS A 358 -0.50 -16.61 2.05
C LYS A 358 0.12 -15.43 2.79
N ILE A 359 1.36 -15.06 2.47
CA ILE A 359 2.02 -13.89 3.07
C ILE A 359 1.26 -12.60 2.73
N ASN A 360 0.82 -12.44 1.49
CA ASN A 360 0.07 -11.27 1.08
C ASN A 360 -1.38 -11.25 1.62
N GLU A 361 -2.01 -12.40 1.89
CA GLU A 361 -3.28 -12.47 2.63
C GLU A 361 -3.08 -12.08 4.09
N ASN A 362 -2.03 -12.58 4.74
CA ASN A 362 -1.65 -12.14 6.09
C ASN A 362 -1.38 -10.64 6.14
N PHE A 363 -0.73 -10.09 5.11
CA PHE A 363 -0.51 -8.66 4.97
C PHE A 363 -1.82 -7.88 4.85
N LYS A 364 -2.75 -8.36 4.01
CA LYS A 364 -4.06 -7.74 3.78
C LYS A 364 -4.93 -7.70 5.04
N ILE A 365 -4.90 -8.76 5.86
CA ILE A 365 -5.63 -8.79 7.16
C ILE A 365 -5.20 -7.65 8.08
N ARG A 366 -3.97 -7.14 7.93
CA ARG A 366 -3.41 -6.07 8.75
C ARG A 366 -3.60 -4.68 8.14
N GLN A 367 -4.37 -4.52 7.06
CA GLN A 367 -4.51 -3.24 6.33
C GLN A 367 -4.95 -2.05 7.22
N ASP A 368 -5.78 -2.29 8.22
CA ASP A 368 -6.36 -1.24 9.07
C ASP A 368 -5.40 -0.73 10.17
N LYS A 369 -4.18 -1.28 10.20
CA LYS A 369 -3.15 -0.94 11.18
C LYS A 369 -2.39 0.30 10.72
N GLU A 370 -1.86 1.08 11.67
CA GLU A 370 -1.02 2.26 11.38
C GLU A 370 0.21 1.90 10.53
N SER A 371 0.67 0.64 10.63
CA SER A 371 1.63 0.12 9.67
C SER A 371 1.50 -1.38 9.39
N PRO A 372 0.77 -1.76 8.32
CA PRO A 372 0.45 -3.15 8.04
C PRO A 372 1.67 -4.04 7.79
N PHE A 373 2.66 -3.57 7.01
CA PHE A 373 3.84 -4.37 6.65
C PHE A 373 4.74 -4.57 7.86
N LYS A 374 4.77 -3.57 8.73
CA LYS A 374 5.64 -3.53 9.90
C LYS A 374 5.09 -4.43 11.00
N GLU A 375 3.77 -4.52 11.15
CA GLU A 375 3.14 -5.57 11.97
C GLU A 375 3.42 -6.96 11.41
N LEU A 376 3.27 -7.16 10.09
CA LEU A 376 3.60 -8.43 9.44
C LEU A 376 5.05 -8.86 9.71
N LEU A 377 6.00 -7.94 9.53
CA LEU A 377 7.43 -8.18 9.75
C LEU A 377 7.72 -8.53 11.22
N LEU A 378 7.09 -7.82 12.16
CA LEU A 378 7.23 -8.10 13.58
C LEU A 378 6.62 -9.45 13.97
N ASP A 379 5.49 -9.82 13.39
CA ASP A 379 4.84 -11.12 13.62
C ASP A 379 5.67 -12.27 13.04
N MET A 380 6.23 -12.10 11.83
CA MET A 380 7.16 -13.05 11.24
C MET A 380 8.33 -13.33 12.19
N VAL A 381 8.97 -12.29 12.73
CA VAL A 381 10.09 -12.40 13.67
C VAL A 381 9.69 -13.07 15.00
N ASP A 382 8.46 -12.89 15.48
CA ASP A 382 7.98 -13.48 16.74
C ASP A 382 7.48 -14.92 16.63
N THR A 383 6.69 -15.19 15.59
CA THR A 383 6.02 -16.50 15.39
C THR A 383 7.05 -17.57 15.12
N GLU A 384 8.17 -17.19 14.51
CA GLU A 384 9.31 -18.05 14.28
C GLU A 384 10.56 -17.48 14.94
N LYS A 385 10.91 -17.96 16.14
CA LYS A 385 12.28 -17.85 16.69
C LYS A 385 13.36 -18.52 15.80
N LYS A 386 13.04 -18.83 14.55
CA LYS A 386 13.79 -19.55 13.53
C LYS A 386 13.71 -18.89 12.14
N ILE A 387 13.03 -17.75 11.93
CA ILE A 387 13.17 -17.06 10.65
C ILE A 387 14.65 -16.67 10.51
N GLY A 388 15.27 -17.21 9.47
CA GLY A 388 16.67 -17.00 9.21
C GLY A 388 16.92 -15.54 8.84
N VAL A 389 18.10 -15.02 9.19
CA VAL A 389 18.62 -13.75 8.67
C VAL A 389 18.59 -13.74 7.12
N TRP A 390 18.66 -14.91 6.49
CA TRP A 390 18.51 -15.12 5.05
C TRP A 390 17.07 -14.88 4.57
N GLN A 391 16.06 -15.49 5.21
CA GLN A 391 14.64 -15.28 4.84
C GLN A 391 14.24 -13.81 4.95
N LEU A 392 14.67 -13.10 6.01
CA LEU A 392 14.43 -11.66 6.14
C LEU A 392 15.04 -10.87 4.98
N GLN A 393 16.23 -11.25 4.51
CA GLN A 393 16.89 -10.57 3.39
C GLN A 393 16.17 -10.77 2.05
N ASN A 394 15.45 -11.87 1.90
CA ASN A 394 14.68 -12.16 0.68
C ASN A 394 13.33 -11.44 0.63
N ILE A 395 12.97 -10.69 1.68
CA ILE A 395 11.78 -9.86 1.67
C ILE A 395 12.05 -8.60 0.85
N LEU A 396 11.33 -8.45 -0.26
CA LEU A 396 11.17 -7.20 -0.97
C LEU A 396 9.77 -6.64 -0.66
N TYR A 397 9.72 -5.58 0.12
CA TYR A 397 8.49 -4.80 0.28
C TYR A 397 8.48 -3.66 -0.72
N VAL A 398 7.40 -3.55 -1.49
CA VAL A 398 7.19 -2.44 -2.41
C VAL A 398 5.95 -1.68 -1.99
N GLU A 399 6.05 -0.36 -1.95
CA GLU A 399 4.89 0.52 -1.80
C GLU A 399 4.96 1.66 -2.80
N PHE A 400 3.82 2.08 -3.33
CA PHE A 400 3.76 3.21 -4.24
C PHE A 400 2.52 4.07 -4.04
N ASN A 401 2.66 5.35 -4.33
CA ASN A 401 1.60 6.34 -4.48
C ASN A 401 1.80 7.00 -5.84
N SER A 402 0.84 6.82 -6.72
CA SER A 402 0.90 7.28 -8.11
C SER A 402 -0.34 8.08 -8.43
N ASP A 403 -0.13 9.15 -9.18
CA ASP A 403 -1.17 9.98 -9.76
C ASP A 403 -0.85 10.31 -11.22
N TYR A 404 -1.62 9.70 -12.11
CA TYR A 404 -1.59 9.89 -13.54
C TYR A 404 -1.75 11.37 -13.95
N THR A 405 -2.60 12.13 -13.24
CA THR A 405 -2.92 13.51 -13.62
C THR A 405 -1.73 14.44 -13.38
N SER A 406 -1.11 14.34 -12.20
CA SER A 406 0.10 15.10 -11.87
C SER A 406 1.38 14.49 -12.43
N LYS A 407 1.30 13.33 -13.10
CA LYS A 407 2.44 12.55 -13.61
C LYS A 407 3.48 12.27 -12.51
N ASN A 408 3.01 12.01 -11.30
CA ASN A 408 3.85 11.79 -10.13
C ASN A 408 3.73 10.34 -9.67
N CYS A 409 4.87 9.71 -9.37
CA CYS A 409 4.95 8.39 -8.76
C CYS A 409 5.99 8.43 -7.65
N LYS A 410 5.54 8.24 -6.41
CA LYS A 410 6.39 8.01 -5.24
C LYS A 410 6.41 6.51 -4.98
N MET A 411 7.52 5.85 -5.29
CA MET A 411 7.67 4.41 -5.10
C MET A 411 8.87 4.11 -4.21
N ASN A 412 8.69 3.21 -3.24
CA ASN A 412 9.73 2.79 -2.32
C ASN A 412 9.98 1.29 -2.49
N TYR A 413 11.22 0.95 -2.82
CA TYR A 413 11.75 -0.42 -2.80
C TYR A 413 12.46 -0.66 -1.47
N CYS A 414 11.85 -1.49 -0.63
CA CYS A 414 12.30 -1.73 0.72
C CYS A 414 12.87 -3.15 0.82
N HIS A 415 14.19 -3.26 0.69
CA HIS A 415 14.92 -4.48 1.01
C HIS A 415 15.37 -4.45 2.47
N ILE A 416 15.44 -5.63 3.12
CA ILE A 416 15.93 -5.75 4.48
C ILE A 416 17.42 -6.13 4.44
N PRO A 417 18.36 -5.19 4.66
CA PRO A 417 19.78 -5.53 4.64
C PRO A 417 20.15 -6.42 5.83
N LYS A 418 21.25 -7.17 5.69
CA LYS A 418 21.76 -8.11 6.71
C LYS A 418 21.87 -7.51 8.12
N TYR A 419 22.31 -6.25 8.24
CA TYR A 419 22.41 -5.59 9.55
C TYR A 419 21.03 -5.39 10.19
N LEU A 420 20.02 -5.05 9.37
CA LEU A 420 18.66 -4.82 9.84
C LEU A 420 17.98 -6.14 10.17
N ALA A 421 18.19 -7.17 9.36
CA ALA A 421 17.71 -8.52 9.65
C ALA A 421 18.24 -9.03 11.00
N LYS A 422 19.53 -8.84 11.29
CA LYS A 422 20.13 -9.15 12.59
C LYS A 422 19.53 -8.31 13.72
N PHE A 423 19.37 -7.01 13.52
CA PHE A 423 18.72 -6.14 14.50
C PHE A 423 17.30 -6.59 14.82
N LEU A 424 16.49 -6.91 13.81
CA LEU A 424 15.12 -7.37 13.98
C LEU A 424 15.10 -8.70 14.75
N GLN A 425 15.96 -9.65 14.38
CA GLN A 425 16.09 -10.93 15.09
C GLN A 425 16.48 -10.74 16.57
N ASP A 426 17.47 -9.89 16.85
CA ASP A 426 18.06 -9.79 18.19
C ASP A 426 17.33 -8.77 19.10
N LYS A 427 16.70 -7.74 18.53
CA LYS A 427 16.23 -6.53 19.25
C LYS A 427 14.84 -6.01 18.83
N ALA A 428 14.05 -6.72 18.02
CA ALA A 428 12.68 -6.29 17.66
C ALA A 428 11.78 -6.00 18.87
N MET A 429 12.02 -6.64 20.02
CA MET A 429 11.29 -6.39 21.26
C MET A 429 11.39 -4.94 21.75
N LEU A 430 12.46 -4.21 21.43
CA LEU A 430 12.58 -2.78 21.76
C LEU A 430 11.50 -1.95 21.07
N ILE A 431 11.18 -2.30 19.83
CA ILE A 431 10.15 -1.63 19.04
C ILE A 431 8.76 -2.06 19.50
N LYS A 432 8.55 -3.36 19.77
CA LYS A 432 7.28 -3.86 20.32
C LYS A 432 6.92 -3.24 21.67
N GLY A 433 7.92 -2.90 22.48
CA GLY A 433 7.71 -2.24 23.78
C GLY A 433 7.13 -0.83 23.70
N ILE A 434 7.10 -0.20 22.52
CA ILE A 434 6.52 1.13 22.30
C ILE A 434 5.00 0.99 22.11
N LYS A 435 4.23 1.61 23.01
CA LYS A 435 2.75 1.57 22.97
C LYS A 435 2.12 2.50 21.94
N ASP A 436 2.80 3.59 21.60
CA ASP A 436 2.35 4.57 20.62
C ASP A 436 2.50 3.95 19.22
N GLU A 437 1.38 3.52 18.64
CA GLU A 437 1.36 2.83 17.34
C GLU A 437 1.81 3.74 16.19
N LYS A 438 1.55 5.05 16.27
CA LYS A 438 2.01 6.02 15.25
C LYS A 438 3.52 6.18 15.31
N LEU A 439 4.09 6.30 16.52
CA LEU A 439 5.53 6.34 16.68
C LEU A 439 6.17 5.02 16.23
N LYS A 440 5.60 3.87 16.59
CA LYS A 440 6.09 2.55 16.17
C LYS A 440 6.11 2.44 14.63
N ALA A 441 5.04 2.89 13.97
CA ALA A 441 4.95 2.97 12.51
C ALA A 441 6.02 3.89 11.91
N GLU A 442 6.21 5.10 12.46
CA GLU A 442 7.23 6.08 12.01
C GLU A 442 8.65 5.50 12.15
N ILE A 443 8.96 4.84 13.28
CA ILE A 443 10.26 4.18 13.52
C ILE A 443 10.55 3.14 12.46
N LEU A 444 9.66 2.17 12.29
CA LEU A 444 9.90 1.08 11.37
C LEU A 444 9.94 1.59 9.90
N ASP A 445 9.21 2.66 9.54
CA ASP A 445 9.31 3.29 8.19
C ASP A 445 10.72 3.80 7.95
N ASN A 446 11.23 4.56 8.91
CA ASN A 446 12.53 5.22 8.80
C ASN A 446 13.65 4.19 8.79
N ILE A 447 13.57 3.14 9.62
CA ILE A 447 14.60 2.09 9.65
C ILE A 447 14.68 1.35 8.30
N ILE A 448 13.53 0.98 7.74
CA ILE A 448 13.47 0.29 6.44
C ILE A 448 13.99 1.20 5.32
N LYS A 449 13.65 2.50 5.36
CA LYS A 449 14.15 3.52 4.42
C LYS A 449 15.58 3.98 4.71
N ASN A 450 16.26 3.38 5.69
CA ASN A 450 17.61 3.76 6.12
C ASN A 450 17.74 5.24 6.55
N ILE A 451 16.67 5.83 7.07
CA ILE A 451 16.62 7.17 7.65
C ILE A 451 17.01 7.08 9.13
N ASP A 452 17.90 7.97 9.56
CA ASP A 452 18.40 8.05 10.94
C ASP A 452 17.29 8.48 11.93
N LEU A 453 17.12 7.73 13.02
CA LEU A 453 16.07 8.00 14.02
C LEU A 453 16.40 9.18 14.93
N LYS A 454 17.61 9.73 14.87
CA LYS A 454 17.97 10.92 15.64
C LYS A 454 17.06 12.11 15.34
N PHE A 455 16.61 12.26 14.09
CA PHE A 455 15.70 13.33 13.68
C PHE A 455 14.31 13.16 14.30
N VAL A 456 13.83 11.91 14.40
CA VAL A 456 12.58 11.59 15.09
C VAL A 456 12.74 11.89 16.58
N THR A 457 13.88 11.54 17.16
CA THR A 457 14.18 11.79 18.59
C THR A 457 14.20 13.29 18.92
N ASP A 458 14.94 14.11 18.17
CA ASP A 458 14.96 15.58 18.33
C ASP A 458 13.55 16.17 18.16
N LYS A 459 12.80 15.73 17.14
CA LYS A 459 11.41 16.17 16.91
C LYS A 459 10.52 15.85 18.12
N LYS A 460 10.54 14.61 18.62
CA LYS A 460 9.72 14.19 19.77
C LYS A 460 10.10 14.92 21.05
N LEU A 461 11.40 15.14 21.31
CA LEU A 461 11.88 15.93 22.45
C LEU A 461 11.37 17.37 22.39
N ARG A 462 11.37 18.02 21.22
CA ARG A 462 10.79 19.36 21.04
C ARG A 462 9.27 19.38 21.20
N GLN A 463 8.58 18.32 20.77
CA GLN A 463 7.13 18.17 20.99
C GLN A 463 6.79 18.05 22.48
N ILE A 464 7.64 17.39 23.28
CA ILE A 464 7.46 17.34 24.74
C ILE A 464 7.50 18.75 25.34
N LEU A 465 8.45 19.59 24.93
CA LEU A 465 8.56 20.98 25.41
C LEU A 465 7.36 21.87 25.02
N ARG A 466 6.62 21.48 23.98
CA ARG A 466 5.40 22.15 23.51
C ARG A 466 4.11 21.54 24.07
N ASN A 467 4.22 20.51 24.92
CA ASN A 467 3.10 19.70 25.43
C ASN A 467 2.30 18.99 24.32
N GLU A 468 2.93 18.74 23.16
CA GLU A 468 2.36 17.98 22.04
C GLU A 468 2.68 16.47 22.14
N TYR A 469 3.57 16.08 23.05
CA TYR A 469 3.98 14.69 23.31
C TYR A 469 4.33 14.50 24.79
N SER A 470 4.14 13.31 25.35
CA SER A 470 4.26 13.10 26.80
C SER A 470 5.26 12.02 27.23
N SER A 471 5.76 11.19 26.31
CA SER A 471 6.56 10.02 26.67
C SER A 471 8.07 10.27 26.51
N SER A 472 8.72 10.72 27.58
CA SER A 472 10.19 10.87 27.62
C SER A 472 10.93 9.53 27.49
N PHE A 473 10.34 8.45 28.00
CA PHE A 473 10.92 7.11 27.90
C PHE A 473 10.91 6.56 26.46
N ASN A 474 9.93 6.96 25.63
CA ASN A 474 9.93 6.60 24.22
C ASN A 474 11.11 7.26 23.47
N CYS A 475 11.53 8.47 23.88
CA CYS A 475 12.73 9.11 23.32
C CYS A 475 14.03 8.37 23.69
N LEU A 476 14.11 7.79 24.90
CA LEU A 476 15.20 6.87 25.25
C LEU A 476 15.16 5.62 24.37
N ARG A 477 13.99 4.97 24.22
CA ARG A 477 13.86 3.79 23.36
C ARG A 477 14.26 4.06 21.91
N LEU A 478 13.87 5.20 21.36
CA LEU A 478 14.32 5.67 20.03
C LEU A 478 15.84 5.73 19.94
N THR A 479 16.48 6.31 20.96
CA THR A 479 17.94 6.44 21.03
C THR A 479 18.62 5.07 21.10
N GLU A 480 18.10 4.15 21.91
CA GLU A 480 18.60 2.77 22.00
C GLU A 480 18.45 2.01 20.68
N ILE A 481 17.31 2.14 20.00
CA ILE A 481 17.08 1.53 18.68
C ILE A 481 18.10 2.07 17.67
N ASN A 482 18.32 3.39 17.65
CA ASN A 482 19.30 4.01 16.76
C ASN A 482 20.74 3.49 17.03
N TYR A 483 21.09 3.39 18.32
CA TYR A 483 22.36 2.84 18.78
C TYR A 483 22.59 1.41 18.29
N TYR A 484 21.63 0.52 18.50
CA TYR A 484 21.78 -0.87 18.06
C TYR A 484 21.88 -0.96 16.54
N ILE A 485 21.06 -0.23 15.79
CA ILE A 485 21.14 -0.22 14.32
C ILE A 485 22.53 0.22 13.86
N ARG A 486 23.09 1.27 14.45
CA ARG A 486 24.46 1.74 14.14
C ARG A 486 25.50 0.65 14.44
N LYS A 487 25.39 -0.06 15.56
CA LYS A 487 26.29 -1.15 15.92
C LYS A 487 26.21 -2.33 14.95
N TYR A 488 25.00 -2.76 14.58
CA TYR A 488 24.81 -3.81 13.58
C TYR A 488 25.35 -3.40 12.20
N LYS A 489 25.19 -2.12 11.80
CA LYS A 489 25.82 -1.57 10.58
C LYS A 489 27.35 -1.65 10.63
N GLY A 490 27.94 -1.41 11.80
CA GLY A 490 29.38 -1.58 12.06
C GLY A 490 29.85 -3.04 12.17
N GLY A 491 28.97 -4.02 11.93
CA GLY A 491 29.30 -5.45 11.96
C GLY A 491 29.29 -6.09 13.36
N ILE A 492 28.95 -5.33 14.39
CA ILE A 492 28.93 -5.81 15.78
C ILE A 492 27.61 -6.53 16.04
N THR A 493 27.66 -7.80 16.43
CA THR A 493 26.49 -8.56 16.92
C THR A 493 26.46 -8.56 18.44
N MET A 494 25.36 -8.10 19.03
CA MET A 494 25.21 -7.98 20.49
C MET A 494 24.17 -8.97 21.00
N LYS A 495 24.61 -10.20 21.28
CA LYS A 495 23.67 -11.27 21.61
C LYS A 495 22.87 -11.01 22.90
N ASP A 496 23.42 -10.63 24.05
CA ASP A 496 22.57 -10.65 25.27
C ASP A 496 22.80 -9.59 26.35
N LYS A 497 23.70 -8.61 26.19
CA LYS A 497 23.82 -7.53 27.18
C LYS A 497 23.16 -6.24 26.68
N GLU A 498 22.09 -5.83 27.37
CA GLU A 498 21.60 -4.46 27.28
C GLU A 498 22.74 -3.51 27.65
N ASP A 499 23.04 -2.57 26.76
CA ASP A 499 23.98 -1.51 27.05
C ASP A 499 23.36 -0.53 28.04
N LYS A 500 23.75 -0.64 29.32
CA LYS A 500 23.19 0.18 30.40
C LYS A 500 23.59 1.65 30.30
N ARG A 501 24.61 2.01 29.51
CA ARG A 501 25.15 3.38 29.49
C ARG A 501 24.13 4.43 29.06
N LEU A 502 23.29 4.12 28.06
CA LEU A 502 22.22 5.02 27.62
C LEU A 502 21.16 5.21 28.71
N LYS A 503 20.84 4.13 29.43
CA LYS A 503 19.92 4.17 30.56
C LYS A 503 20.51 4.95 31.75
N ASP A 504 21.79 4.79 32.03
CA ASP A 504 22.49 5.52 33.09
C ASP A 504 22.51 7.03 32.80
N LEU A 505 22.69 7.43 31.53
CA LEU A 505 22.56 8.83 31.09
C LEU A 505 21.13 9.36 31.24
N TYR A 506 20.13 8.55 30.88
CA TYR A 506 18.72 8.89 31.10
C TYR A 506 18.42 9.08 32.60
N ASP A 507 18.85 8.14 33.44
CA ASP A 507 18.60 8.18 34.88
C ASP A 507 19.27 9.41 35.54
N GLN A 508 20.45 9.82 35.07
CA GLN A 508 21.09 11.08 35.48
C GLN A 508 20.25 12.30 35.08
N GLY A 509 19.77 12.36 33.83
CA GLY A 509 18.89 13.43 33.39
C GLY A 509 17.60 13.49 34.23
N THR A 510 17.02 12.33 34.55
CA THR A 510 15.85 12.24 35.42
C THR A 510 16.14 12.66 36.86
N ASN A 511 17.32 12.36 37.40
CA ASN A 511 17.73 12.81 38.73
C ASN A 511 17.81 14.34 38.80
N ILE A 512 18.38 14.97 37.76
CA ILE A 512 18.40 16.42 37.65
C ILE A 512 16.98 16.98 37.51
N ALA A 513 16.15 16.41 36.64
CA ALA A 513 14.76 16.84 36.49
C ALA A 513 13.99 16.78 37.82
N LYS A 514 14.15 15.69 38.58
CA LYS A 514 13.60 15.55 39.94
C LYS A 514 14.04 16.68 40.86
N ASN A 515 15.34 16.97 40.91
CA ASN A 515 15.87 18.06 41.73
C ASN A 515 15.24 19.41 41.38
N PHE A 516 14.98 19.71 40.10
CA PHE A 516 14.29 20.93 39.69
C PHE A 516 12.79 20.93 40.06
N ILE A 517 12.11 19.79 39.93
CA ILE A 517 10.70 19.62 40.34
C ILE A 517 10.55 19.82 41.85
N ASP A 518 11.39 19.14 42.63
CA ASP A 518 11.37 19.21 44.11
C ASP A 518 11.62 20.64 44.61
N ASN A 519 12.42 21.42 43.87
CA ASN A 519 12.71 22.82 44.16
C ASN A 519 11.70 23.83 43.54
N LYS A 520 10.65 23.35 42.83
CA LYS A 520 9.65 24.19 42.13
C LYS A 520 10.25 25.11 41.04
N GLU A 521 11.30 24.65 40.37
CA GLU A 521 12.04 25.40 39.35
C GLU A 521 11.91 24.81 37.94
N GLU A 522 10.86 24.02 37.70
CA GLU A 522 10.57 23.30 36.45
C GLU A 522 10.67 24.19 35.21
N ASN A 523 10.21 25.43 35.31
CA ASN A 523 10.24 26.42 34.23
C ASN A 523 11.66 26.71 33.70
N LYS A 524 12.70 26.50 34.51
CA LYS A 524 14.11 26.71 34.10
C LYS A 524 14.64 25.55 33.26
N ILE A 525 14.07 24.35 33.38
CA ILE A 525 14.54 23.14 32.66
C ILE A 525 14.36 23.32 31.16
N SER A 526 13.21 23.83 30.71
CA SER A 526 12.88 23.94 29.29
C SER A 526 13.91 24.74 28.49
N GLY A 527 14.40 25.86 29.04
CA GLY A 527 15.44 26.68 28.39
C GLY A 527 16.78 25.94 28.26
N ILE A 528 17.13 25.13 29.27
CA ILE A 528 18.34 24.31 29.26
C ILE A 528 18.21 23.20 28.21
N ILE A 529 17.06 22.53 28.15
CA ILE A 529 16.79 21.51 27.13
C ILE A 529 16.88 22.10 25.72
N TYR A 530 16.30 23.27 25.46
CA TYR A 530 16.41 23.92 24.14
C TYR A 530 17.86 24.21 23.76
N ARG A 531 18.68 24.68 24.71
CA ARG A 531 20.11 24.91 24.47
C ARG A 531 20.83 23.61 24.12
N LEU A 532 20.61 22.55 24.91
CA LEU A 532 21.21 21.23 24.67
C LEU A 532 20.78 20.64 23.32
N LEU A 533 19.49 20.73 22.96
CA LEU A 533 18.99 20.26 21.67
C LEU A 533 19.57 21.06 20.50
N ASN A 534 19.74 22.37 20.65
CA ASN A 534 20.36 23.19 19.60
C ASN A 534 21.86 22.90 19.45
N ALA A 535 22.57 22.69 20.56
CA ALA A 535 23.96 22.26 20.55
C ALA A 535 24.10 20.87 19.89
N THR A 536 23.21 19.93 20.21
CA THR A 536 23.16 18.60 19.58
C THR A 536 22.93 18.72 18.06
N LYS A 537 21.89 19.45 17.66
CA LYS A 537 21.54 19.67 16.24
C LYS A 537 22.66 20.33 15.43
N SER A 538 23.40 21.27 16.03
CA SER A 538 24.53 21.96 15.39
C SER A 538 25.86 21.23 15.54
N ASN A 539 25.87 20.02 16.14
CA ASN A 539 27.06 19.26 16.47
C ASN A 539 28.08 20.05 17.32
N ASN A 540 27.61 20.99 18.14
CA ASN A 540 28.43 21.86 18.97
C ASN A 540 28.71 21.21 20.33
N LYS A 541 29.65 20.26 20.35
CA LYS A 541 30.07 19.52 21.54
C LYS A 541 30.56 20.40 22.69
N LYS A 542 31.22 21.52 22.37
CA LYS A 542 31.75 22.45 23.37
C LYS A 542 30.62 23.12 24.15
N ASP A 543 29.63 23.67 23.45
CA ASP A 543 28.48 24.33 24.07
C ASP A 543 27.60 23.33 24.85
N PHE A 544 27.48 22.10 24.33
CA PHE A 544 26.82 21.01 25.04
C PHE A 544 27.53 20.72 26.37
N MET A 545 28.84 20.44 26.34
CA MET A 545 29.61 20.11 27.55
C MET A 545 29.63 21.26 28.55
N ASP A 546 29.78 22.50 28.10
CA ASP A 546 29.73 23.68 28.97
C ASP A 546 28.36 23.83 29.65
N THR A 547 27.27 23.55 28.92
CA THR A 547 25.92 23.53 29.50
C THR A 547 25.75 22.40 30.52
N ILE A 548 26.27 21.20 30.25
CA ILE A 548 26.26 20.06 31.18
C ILE A 548 27.05 20.38 32.45
N LEU A 549 28.27 20.91 32.34
CA LEU A 549 29.10 21.26 33.49
C LEU A 549 28.42 22.31 34.36
N ARG A 550 27.91 23.39 33.77
CA ARG A 550 27.19 24.44 34.50
C ARG A 550 25.93 23.90 35.19
N LEU A 551 25.20 23.00 34.54
CA LEU A 551 24.02 22.35 35.11
C LEU A 551 24.39 21.53 36.36
N HIS A 552 25.42 20.71 36.29
CA HIS A 552 25.86 19.87 37.41
C HIS A 552 26.45 20.69 38.56
N VAL A 553 27.30 21.68 38.25
CA VAL A 553 27.88 22.59 39.26
C VAL A 553 26.79 23.35 40.00
N SER A 554 25.78 23.87 39.28
CA SER A 554 24.68 24.62 39.90
C SER A 554 23.82 23.80 40.87
N ARG A 555 23.93 22.48 40.83
CA ARG A 555 23.15 21.54 41.65
C ARG A 555 24.03 20.69 42.58
N GLU A 556 25.34 20.99 42.63
CA GLU A 556 26.32 20.23 43.43
C GLU A 556 26.30 18.72 43.11
N LEU A 557 26.08 18.37 41.85
CA LEU A 557 26.03 16.98 41.37
C LEU A 557 27.34 16.59 40.68
N GLU A 558 27.75 15.34 40.86
CA GLU A 558 28.89 14.78 40.13
C GLU A 558 28.57 14.56 38.65
N VAL A 559 29.50 14.94 37.77
CA VAL A 559 29.38 14.72 36.33
C VAL A 559 29.84 13.29 36.02
N SER A 560 28.97 12.49 35.42
CA SER A 560 29.33 11.13 35.03
C SER A 560 30.42 11.09 33.96
N HIS A 561 31.36 10.16 34.12
CA HIS A 561 32.40 9.88 33.13
C HIS A 561 31.83 9.49 31.75
N LEU A 562 30.56 9.08 31.67
CA LEU A 562 29.88 8.78 30.40
C LEU A 562 29.83 9.99 29.45
N PHE A 563 29.85 11.22 29.98
CA PHE A 563 29.92 12.42 29.13
C PHE A 563 31.26 12.59 28.40
N LEU A 564 32.34 11.91 28.82
CA LEU A 564 33.61 11.90 28.06
C LEU A 564 33.45 11.23 26.68
N GLN A 565 32.43 10.39 26.50
CA GLN A 565 32.10 9.79 25.21
C GLN A 565 31.71 10.84 24.16
N VAL A 566 31.22 12.02 24.57
CA VAL A 566 30.95 13.14 23.65
C VAL A 566 32.21 13.57 22.89
N LEU A 567 33.38 13.48 23.54
CA LEU A 567 34.66 13.88 22.95
C LEU A 567 35.23 12.78 22.05
N ASN A 568 35.21 11.53 22.51
CA ASN A 568 35.91 10.44 21.85
C ASN A 568 35.05 9.65 20.84
N GLU A 569 33.72 9.60 21.02
CA GLU A 569 32.73 8.89 20.19
C GLU A 569 33.02 7.40 19.87
N ASN A 570 33.96 6.77 20.58
CA ASN A 570 34.39 5.40 20.33
C ASN A 570 33.25 4.39 20.54
N GLU A 571 32.42 4.60 21.56
CA GLU A 571 31.38 3.65 21.95
C GLU A 571 29.97 4.19 21.70
N LEU A 572 29.68 5.38 22.21
CA LEU A 572 28.43 6.12 22.01
C LEU A 572 28.70 7.35 21.13
N SER A 573 27.81 7.62 20.17
CA SER A 573 27.90 8.85 19.38
C SER A 573 27.45 10.05 20.19
N PHE A 574 27.83 11.26 19.76
CA PHE A 574 27.41 12.48 20.42
C PHE A 574 25.88 12.62 20.49
N ASP A 575 25.19 12.32 19.40
CA ASP A 575 23.72 12.37 19.32
C ASP A 575 23.07 11.38 20.32
N GLU A 576 23.65 10.19 20.50
CA GLU A 576 23.12 9.18 21.43
C GLU A 576 23.28 9.60 22.89
N VAL A 577 24.46 10.10 23.26
CA VAL A 577 24.71 10.61 24.61
C VAL A 577 23.76 11.76 24.92
N SER A 578 23.65 12.70 23.98
CA SER A 578 22.83 13.90 24.13
C SER A 578 21.36 13.55 24.22
N HIS A 579 20.82 12.76 23.29
CA HIS A 579 19.40 12.42 23.29
C HIS A 579 19.00 11.55 24.49
N ALA A 580 19.84 10.61 24.94
CA ALA A 580 19.54 9.81 26.13
C ALA A 580 19.43 10.68 27.39
N PHE A 581 20.40 11.58 27.60
CA PHE A 581 20.40 12.49 28.74
C PHE A 581 19.23 13.50 28.68
N ILE A 582 18.99 14.11 27.52
CA ILE A 582 17.88 15.06 27.34
C ILE A 582 16.52 14.37 27.51
N SER A 583 16.39 13.12 27.06
CA SER A 583 15.19 12.30 27.33
C SER A 583 14.97 12.16 28.83
N GLY A 584 16.03 11.96 29.62
CA GLY A 584 15.96 11.95 31.08
C GLY A 584 15.49 13.28 31.67
N LEU A 585 16.02 14.40 31.17
CA LEU A 585 15.67 15.76 31.62
C LEU A 585 14.22 16.15 31.33
N THR A 586 13.62 15.60 30.27
CA THR A 586 12.20 15.85 29.93
C THR A 586 11.21 15.06 30.81
N TRP A 587 11.69 14.27 31.77
CA TRP A 587 10.81 13.54 32.71
C TRP A 587 10.06 14.50 33.63
N ASN A 588 8.75 14.30 33.78
CA ASN A 588 7.82 15.22 34.43
C ASN A 588 7.12 14.66 35.68
N GLY A 589 7.74 13.74 36.42
CA GLY A 589 7.20 13.32 37.72
C GLY A 589 6.22 12.14 37.72
N LYS A 590 5.58 11.77 36.60
CA LYS A 590 4.55 10.71 36.61
C LYS A 590 5.18 9.32 36.89
N PRO A 591 4.81 8.62 38.00
CA PRO A 591 5.32 7.28 38.28
C PRO A 591 4.71 6.21 37.36
N LYS A 592 5.48 5.14 37.11
CA LYS A 592 5.16 3.98 36.25
C LYS A 592 3.79 3.30 36.49
N ASN A 593 3.12 3.55 37.62
CA ASN A 593 1.91 2.82 38.04
C ASN A 593 0.57 3.44 37.61
N LYS A 594 0.54 4.61 36.94
CA LYS A 594 -0.71 5.20 36.40
C LYS A 594 -0.93 5.04 34.89
N ILE A 595 -0.07 4.27 34.20
CA ILE A 595 -0.23 3.96 32.77
C ILE A 595 -1.49 3.10 32.50
N LYS A 596 -2.16 2.57 33.54
CA LYS A 596 -3.40 1.80 33.39
C LYS A 596 -4.67 2.65 33.17
N GLU A 597 -4.66 3.96 33.43
CA GLU A 597 -5.88 4.78 33.35
C GLU A 597 -5.92 5.75 32.16
N GLU A 598 -4.77 6.22 31.65
CA GLU A 598 -4.74 7.15 30.49
C GLU A 598 -4.88 6.44 29.13
N ASN A 599 -4.76 5.11 29.07
CA ASN A 599 -4.93 4.30 27.85
C ASN A 599 -6.40 4.02 27.46
N LYS A 600 -7.39 4.67 28.09
CA LYS A 600 -8.82 4.51 27.75
C LYS A 600 -9.36 5.58 26.79
N ASN A 601 -8.57 6.61 26.47
CA ASN A 601 -9.03 7.78 25.70
C ASN A 601 -8.14 8.14 24.50
N GLU A 602 -7.50 7.17 23.85
CA GLU A 602 -6.97 7.32 22.48
C GLU A 602 -7.42 6.17 21.58
#